data_AF-A0A3S2VPJ6-F1
#
_entry.id   AF-A0A3S2VPJ6-F1
#
_cell.length_a   1.000
_cell.length_b   1.000
_cell.length_c   1.000
_cell.angle_alpha   90.00
_cell.angle_beta   90.00
_cell.angle_gamma   90.00
#
_symmetry.space_group_name_H-M   'P 1'
#
loop_
_entity.id
_entity.type
_entity.pdbx_description
1 polymer ?
#
loop_
_entity_poly.entity_id
_entity_poly.type
_entity_poly.pdbx_seq_one_letter_code
_entity_poly.pdbx_strand_id
1 'polypeptide(L)' 'MIDKLSLPKDKIRVLLLEGINDSAASLFTAAGYTNVTRLPKALDPAALHD' A
#
# COMPACT_ATOMS: atom_id res chain seq x y z
N MET A 1 0.76 -15.58 25.17
CA MET A 1 0.71 -15.70 23.71
C MET A 1 0.32 -14.33 23.17
N ILE A 2 1.21 -13.65 22.45
CA ILE A 2 0.86 -12.40 21.76
C ILE A 2 0.25 -12.79 20.42
N ASP A 3 -1.07 -12.77 20.37
CA ASP A 3 -1.83 -12.94 19.13
C ASP A 3 -1.44 -11.79 18.19
N LYS A 4 -0.56 -12.08 17.21
CA LYS A 4 -0.28 -11.15 16.13
C LYS A 4 -1.50 -11.15 15.22
N LEU A 5 -2.51 -10.38 15.60
CA LEU A 5 -3.78 -10.19 14.88
C LEU A 5 -3.59 -9.50 13.50
N SER A 6 -2.35 -9.20 13.12
CA SER A 6 -2.00 -8.54 11.86
C SER A 6 -1.07 -9.44 11.05
N LEU A 7 -1.42 -9.65 9.78
CA LEU A 7 -0.51 -10.28 8.82
C LEU A 7 0.87 -9.58 8.87
N PRO A 8 1.97 -10.32 8.63
CA PRO A 8 3.28 -9.70 8.51
C PRO A 8 3.23 -8.57 7.48
N LYS A 9 3.77 -7.40 7.82
CA LYS A 9 3.66 -6.16 7.02
C LYS A 9 4.13 -6.32 5.58
N ASP A 10 5.07 -7.22 5.35
CA ASP A 10 5.56 -7.63 4.03
C ASP A 10 4.47 -8.19 3.10
N LYS A 11 3.44 -8.83 3.68
CA LYS A 11 2.30 -9.38 2.93
C LYS A 11 1.18 -8.35 2.66
N ILE A 12 1.27 -7.15 3.21
CA ILE A 12 0.27 -6.10 3.03
C ILE A 12 0.66 -5.25 1.82
N ARG A 13 -0.12 -5.39 0.74
CA ARG A 13 0.07 -4.60 -0.49
C ARG A 13 -0.64 -3.26 -0.32
N VAL A 14 0.12 -2.18 -0.41
CA VAL A 14 -0.40 -0.80 -0.32
C VAL A 14 -0.42 -0.21 -1.72
N LEU A 15 -1.60 0.17 -2.20
CA LEU A 15 -1.78 0.78 -3.52
C LEU A 15 -2.15 2.26 -3.35
N LEU A 16 -1.31 3.15 -3.87
CA LEU A 16 -1.53 4.59 -3.86
C LEU A 16 -1.93 5.05 -5.26
N LEU A 17 -3.08 5.70 -5.39
CA LEU A 17 -3.66 6.16 -6.66
C LEU A 17 -3.67 7.68 -6.75
N GLU A 18 -4.04 8.22 -7.91
CA GLU A 18 -4.31 9.65 -8.12
C GLU A 18 -3.10 10.56 -7.82
N GLY A 19 -1.88 10.06 -8.09
CA GLY A 19 -0.68 10.90 -7.95
C GLY A 19 -0.42 11.36 -6.52
N ILE A 20 -0.73 10.52 -5.53
CA ILE A 20 -0.38 10.76 -4.12
C ILE A 20 1.11 11.14 -3.99
N ASN A 21 1.35 12.18 -3.20
CA ASN A 21 2.68 12.75 -2.97
C ASN A 21 3.69 11.73 -2.42
N ASP A 22 4.96 11.89 -2.80
CA ASP A 22 6.08 11.03 -2.39
C ASP A 22 6.23 10.81 -0.89
N SER A 23 5.82 11.81 -0.12
CA SER A 23 5.82 11.75 1.34
C SER A 23 5.00 10.58 1.88
N ALA A 24 3.87 10.24 1.25
CA ALA A 24 2.99 9.18 1.73
C ALA A 24 3.64 7.80 1.62
N ALA A 25 4.26 7.48 0.48
CA ALA A 25 4.91 6.17 0.36
C ALA A 25 6.21 6.10 1.16
N SER A 26 6.91 7.23 1.36
CA SER A 26 8.03 7.25 2.31
C SER A 26 7.56 6.93 3.73
N LEU A 27 6.35 7.37 4.11
CA LEU A 27 5.72 7.06 5.39
C LEU A 27 5.39 5.56 5.51
N PHE A 28 4.85 4.95 4.45
CA PHE A 28 4.58 3.51 4.41
C PHE A 28 5.88 2.68 4.46
N THR A 29 6.90 3.06 3.69
CA THR A 29 8.21 2.38 3.74
C THR A 29 8.85 2.52 5.13
N ALA A 30 8.81 3.71 5.75
CA ALA A 30 9.32 3.93 7.10
C ALA A 30 8.55 3.13 8.17
N ALA A 31 7.25 2.89 7.95
CA ALA A 31 6.43 2.04 8.82
C ALA A 31 6.67 0.53 8.60
N GLY A 32 7.54 0.15 7.65
CA GLY A 32 7.91 -1.23 7.36
C GLY A 32 7.01 -1.93 6.33
N TYR A 33 6.25 -1.18 5.53
CA TYR A 33 5.54 -1.73 4.38
C TYR A 33 6.50 -1.73 3.18
N THR A 34 6.96 -2.92 2.81
CA THR A 34 7.88 -3.13 1.68
C THR A 34 7.15 -3.14 0.34
N ASN A 35 5.85 -3.42 0.34
CA ASN A 35 5.06 -3.68 -0.86
C ASN A 35 4.12 -2.51 -1.21
N VAL A 36 4.70 -1.34 -1.49
CA VAL A 36 3.96 -0.11 -1.82
C VAL A 36 4.02 0.17 -3.32
N THR A 37 2.89 0.05 -4.00
CA THR A 37 2.73 0.35 -5.42
C THR A 37 2.08 1.72 -5.59
N ARG A 38 2.63 2.54 -6.49
CA ARG A 38 2.07 3.85 -6.82
C ARG A 38 1.60 3.87 -8.25
N LEU A 39 0.41 4.38 -8.47
CA LEU A 39 -0.13 4.62 -9.80
C LEU A 39 -0.46 6.11 -9.95
N PRO A 40 0.10 6.78 -10.97
CA PRO A 40 -0.10 8.22 -11.19
C PRO A 40 -1.49 8.56 -11.72
N LYS A 41 -2.31 7.56 -12.04
CA LYS A 41 -3.65 7.70 -12.60
C LYS A 41 -4.63 6.91 -11.73
N ALA A 42 -5.89 7.33 -11.71
CA ALA A 42 -7.00 6.54 -11.19
C ALA A 42 -6.94 5.14 -11.79
N LEU A 43 -7.15 4.13 -10.95
CA LEU A 43 -7.49 2.83 -11.50
C LEU A 43 -8.80 2.96 -12.25
N ASP A 44 -8.84 2.40 -13.46
CA ASP A 44 -10.10 2.13 -14.12
C ASP A 44 -10.98 1.26 -13.19
N PRO A 45 -12.28 1.53 -13.09
CA PRO A 45 -13.17 0.85 -12.13
C PRO A 45 -13.20 -0.68 -12.31
N ALA A 46 -12.89 -1.17 -13.52
CA ALA A 46 -12.75 -2.58 -13.83
C ALA A 46 -11.48 -3.22 -13.23
N ALA A 47 -10.41 -2.45 -13.04
CA ALA A 47 -9.16 -2.94 -12.47
C ALA A 47 -9.19 -2.99 -10.93
N LEU A 48 -10.18 -2.34 -10.28
CA LEU A 48 -10.28 -2.27 -8.82
C LEU A 48 -10.95 -3.52 -8.20
N HIS A 49 -11.48 -4.43 -9.02
CA HIS A 49 -12.29 -5.57 -8.60
C HIS A 49 -11.55 -6.93 -8.57
N ASP A 50 -10.24 -6.97 -8.88
CA ASP A 50 -9.39 -8.18 -8.86
C ASP A 50 -8.38 -8.14 -7.71
#